data_AF-A0A964VHE6-F1
#
_entry.id   AF-A0A964VHE6-F1
#
_cell.length_a   1.000
_cell.length_b   1.000
_cell.length_c   1.000
_cell.angle_alpha   90.00
_cell.angle_beta   90.00
_cell.angle_gamma   90.00
#
_symmetry.space_group_name_H-M   'P 1'
#
loop_
_entity.id
_entity.type
_entity.pdbx_description
1 polymer ?
#
loop_
_entity_poly.entity_id
_entity_poly.type
_entity_poly.pdbx_seq_one_letter_code
_entity_poly.pdbx_strand_id
1 'polypeptide(L)' 'MHVNPVVEVLTGDFDGDLSVAFADFFLFADHFGETSSSPDWSPLFDLAANSTIDFEDFFIFADHFGEKAAP' A
#
# COMPACT_ATOMS: atom_id res chain seq x y z
N MET A 1 30.07 -10.66 8.24
CA MET A 1 28.78 -11.14 7.70
C MET A 1 27.79 -10.01 7.91
N HIS A 2 27.52 -9.20 6.88
CA HIS A 2 26.40 -8.26 6.93
C HIS A 2 25.15 -9.11 6.69
N VAL A 3 24.35 -9.33 7.73
CA VAL A 3 22.99 -9.82 7.54
C VAL A 3 22.20 -8.60 7.05
N ASN A 4 21.75 -8.63 5.79
CA ASN A 4 20.72 -7.71 5.38
C ASN A 4 19.43 -8.23 6.05
N PRO A 5 18.79 -7.50 6.97
CA PRO A 5 17.47 -7.90 7.40
C PRO A 5 16.60 -7.98 6.16
N VAL A 6 15.94 -9.13 5.96
CA VAL A 6 14.84 -9.19 5.00
C VAL A 6 13.77 -8.31 5.62
N VAL A 7 13.67 -7.06 5.16
CA VAL A 7 12.54 -6.21 5.51
C VAL A 7 11.35 -6.89 4.84
N GLU A 8 10.47 -7.49 5.62
CA GLU A 8 9.21 -8.00 5.08
C GLU A 8 8.43 -6.81 4.55
N VAL A 9 8.07 -6.87 3.28
CA VAL A 9 7.25 -5.86 2.62
C VAL A 9 5.83 -6.39 2.66
N LEU A 10 4.97 -5.74 3.43
CA LEU A 10 3.55 -6.05 3.49
C LEU A 10 2.83 -5.26 2.41
N THR A 11 1.96 -5.93 1.65
CA THR A 11 1.04 -5.24 0.75
C THR A 11 0.13 -4.33 1.58
N GLY A 12 0.10 -3.05 1.24
CA GLY A 12 -0.72 -2.07 1.96
C GLY A 12 -0.06 -1.42 3.18
N ASP A 13 1.19 -1.75 3.51
CA ASP A 13 2.02 -0.99 4.47
C ASP A 13 2.71 0.15 3.71
N PHE A 14 2.02 1.28 3.63
CA PHE A 14 2.44 2.44 2.84
C PHE A 14 3.33 3.39 3.63
N ASP A 15 3.26 3.39 4.97
CA ASP A 15 4.13 4.21 5.81
C ASP A 15 5.39 3.49 6.30
N GLY A 16 5.47 2.16 6.09
CA GLY A 16 6.62 1.33 6.41
C GLY A 16 6.75 1.01 7.89
N ASP A 17 5.67 1.10 8.67
CA ASP A 17 5.65 0.83 10.11
C ASP A 17 5.53 -0.67 10.46
N LEU A 18 5.49 -1.54 9.44
CA LEU A 18 5.35 -2.99 9.54
C LEU A 18 3.95 -3.45 9.98
N SER A 19 2.92 -2.62 9.81
CA SER A 19 1.53 -2.93 10.16
C SER A 19 0.54 -2.31 9.19
N VAL A 20 -0.18 -3.13 8.43
CA VAL A 20 -1.27 -2.65 7.54
C VAL A 20 -2.46 -2.19 8.38
N ALA A 21 -2.66 -0.88 8.53
CA ALA A 21 -3.59 -0.29 9.48
C ALA A 21 -4.31 0.96 8.95
N PHE A 22 -5.01 1.67 9.85
CA PHE A 22 -5.75 2.88 9.48
C PHE A 22 -4.86 4.03 8.99
N ALA A 23 -3.59 4.09 9.41
CA ALA A 23 -2.65 5.08 8.89
C ALA A 23 -2.47 4.90 7.38
N ASP A 24 -2.24 3.66 6.94
CA ASP A 24 -2.16 3.31 5.52
C ASP A 24 -3.47 3.57 4.77
N PHE A 25 -4.61 3.27 5.40
CA PHE A 25 -5.91 3.58 4.80
C PHE A 25 -6.06 5.07 4.47
N PHE A 26 -5.61 5.97 5.36
CA PHE A 26 -5.68 7.40 5.07
C PHE A 26 -4.72 7.81 3.95
N LEU A 27 -3.53 7.22 3.88
CA LEU A 27 -2.61 7.42 2.76
C LEU A 27 -3.22 6.94 1.43
N PHE A 28 -3.85 5.77 1.42
CA PHE A 28 -4.57 5.26 0.26
C PHE A 28 -5.73 6.18 -0.15
N ALA A 29 -6.53 6.63 0.82
CA ALA A 29 -7.69 7.49 0.57
C ALA A 29 -7.30 8.85 -0.03
N ASP A 30 -6.13 9.38 0.32
CA ASP A 30 -5.62 10.64 -0.26
C ASP A 30 -5.34 10.53 -1.77
N HIS A 31 -5.06 9.32 -2.28
CA HIS A 31 -4.79 9.04 -3.69
C HIS A 31 -5.99 8.42 -4.44
N PHE A 32 -7.12 8.20 -3.77
CA PHE A 32 -8.26 7.51 -4.37
C PHE A 32 -8.86 8.28 -5.57
N GLY A 33 -9.04 7.58 -6.68
CA GLY A 33 -9.55 8.11 -7.95
C GLY A 33 -8.47 8.70 -8.87
N GLU A 34 -7.21 8.71 -8.46
CA GLU A 34 -6.12 9.09 -9.34
C GLU A 34 -5.85 8.02 -10.41
N THR A 35 -5.34 8.47 -11.56
CA THR A 35 -4.91 7.59 -12.66
C THR A 35 -3.47 7.91 -13.01
N SER A 36 -2.82 7.10 -13.84
CA SER A 36 -1.46 7.39 -14.34
C SER A 36 -1.31 8.72 -15.11
N SER A 37 -2.39 9.46 -15.34
CA SER A 37 -2.39 10.81 -15.91
C SER A 37 -2.48 11.95 -14.88
N SER A 38 -2.81 11.63 -13.62
CA SER A 38 -2.85 12.59 -12.53
C SER A 38 -1.42 12.99 -12.13
N PRO A 39 -1.19 14.28 -11.77
CA PRO A 39 0.16 14.77 -11.45
C PRO A 39 0.76 14.12 -10.20
N ASP A 40 -0.10 13.75 -9.25
CA ASP A 40 0.28 13.20 -7.95
C ASP A 40 0.11 11.67 -7.88
N TRP A 41 -0.21 11.03 -9.02
CA TRP A 41 -0.39 9.58 -9.07
C TRP A 41 0.87 8.84 -8.63
N SER A 42 0.69 7.91 -7.71
CA SER A 42 1.75 7.06 -7.22
C SER A 42 1.41 5.58 -7.49
N PRO A 43 2.30 4.83 -8.17
CA PRO A 43 2.09 3.40 -8.41
C PRO A 43 2.07 2.56 -7.11
N LEU A 44 2.45 3.15 -5.97
CA LEU A 44 2.40 2.50 -4.67
C LEU A 44 0.97 2.10 -4.27
N PHE A 45 -0.03 2.91 -4.67
CA PHE A 45 -1.43 2.70 -4.29
C PHE A 45 -2.26 1.97 -5.37
N ASP A 46 -1.70 1.74 -6.57
CA ASP A 46 -2.29 0.94 -7.67
C ASP A 46 -1.91 -0.54 -7.50
N LEU A 47 -2.53 -1.20 -6.52
CA LEU A 47 -2.28 -2.59 -6.12
C LEU A 47 -2.73 -3.60 -7.19
N ALA A 48 -3.75 -3.26 -7.98
CA ALA A 48 -4.23 -4.05 -9.11
C ALA A 48 -3.36 -3.90 -10.37
N ALA A 49 -2.45 -2.91 -10.38
CA ALA A 49 -1.61 -2.55 -11.52
C ALA A 49 -2.41 -2.23 -12.79
N ASN A 50 -3.59 -1.60 -12.63
CA ASN A 50 -4.51 -1.26 -13.71
C ASN A 50 -4.43 0.23 -14.13
N SER A 51 -3.47 0.99 -13.57
CA SER A 51 -3.23 2.43 -13.79
C SER A 51 -4.30 3.36 -13.24
N THR A 52 -5.18 2.87 -12.36
CA THR A 52 -6.23 3.60 -11.65
C THR A 52 -6.19 3.19 -10.19
N ILE A 53 -6.29 4.14 -9.26
CA ILE A 53 -6.39 3.86 -7.83
C ILE A 53 -7.88 3.89 -7.47
N ASP A 54 -8.51 2.73 -7.33
CA ASP A 54 -9.95 2.62 -7.12
C ASP A 54 -10.36 1.47 -6.18
N PHE A 55 -11.61 1.00 -6.30
CA PHE A 55 -12.14 -0.05 -5.45
C PHE A 55 -11.47 -1.42 -5.67
N GLU A 56 -10.90 -1.69 -6.84
CA GLU A 56 -10.14 -2.91 -7.08
C GLU A 56 -8.91 -2.97 -6.16
N ASP A 57 -8.18 -1.84 -6.04
CA ASP A 57 -7.07 -1.70 -5.10
C ASP A 57 -7.54 -1.74 -3.64
N PHE A 58 -8.67 -1.10 -3.34
CA PHE A 58 -9.23 -1.12 -1.99
C PHE A 58 -9.53 -2.54 -1.51
N PHE A 59 -10.05 -3.42 -2.37
CA PHE A 59 -10.32 -4.80 -1.97
C PHE A 59 -9.02 -5.59 -1.73
N ILE A 60 -7.97 -5.35 -2.53
CA ILE A 60 -6.64 -5.93 -2.26
C ILE A 60 -6.09 -5.42 -0.92
N PHE A 61 -6.15 -4.11 -0.67
CA PHE A 61 -5.76 -3.53 0.62
C PHE A 61 -6.55 -4.14 1.79
N ALA A 62 -7.87 -4.29 1.63
CA ALA A 62 -8.74 -4.85 2.66
C ALA A 62 -8.42 -6.31 2.98
N ASP A 63 -7.98 -7.10 2.00
CA ASP A 63 -7.55 -8.49 2.21
C ASP A 63 -6.30 -8.58 3.10
N HIS A 64 -5.43 -7.56 3.07
CA HIS A 64 -4.22 -7.46 3.89
C HIS A 64 -4.41 -6.69 5.21
N PHE A 65 -5.59 -6.09 5.43
CA PHE A 65 -5.80 -5.22 6.58
C PHE A 65 -5.62 -5.94 7.92
N GLY A 66 -4.76 -5.39 8.79
CA GLY A 66 -4.41 -5.98 10.08
C GLY A 66 -3.22 -6.93 10.07
N GLU A 67 -2.60 -7.18 8.91
CA GLU A 67 -1.32 -7.88 8.82
C GLU A 67 -0.20 -7.11 9.54
N LYS A 68 0.75 -7.85 10.12
CA LYS A 68 1.92 -7.32 10.83
C LYS A 68 3.13 -8.18 10.58
N ALA A 69 4.27 -7.57 10.29
CA ALA A 69 5.52 -8.29 10.18
C ALA A 69 6.08 -8.61 11.56
N ALA A 70 6.93 -9.64 11.63
CA ALA A 70 7.69 -9.93 12.84
C ALA A 70 8.76 -8.84 13.07
N PRO A 71 8.99 -8.41 14.32
CA PRO A 71 10.04 -7.45 14.67
C PRO A 71 11.46 -7.99 14.47
#